data_AF-A0A9D9KVU8-F1
#
_entry.id   AF-A0A9D9KVU8-F1
#
_cell.length_a   1.000
_cell.length_b   1.000
_cell.length_c   1.000
_cell.angle_alpha   90.00
_cell.angle_beta   90.00
_cell.angle_gamma   90.00
#
_symmetry.space_group_name_H-M   'P 1'
#
loop_
_entity.id
_entity.type
_entity.pdbx_description
1 polymer ?
#
loop_
_entity_poly.entity_id
_entity_poly.type
_entity_poly.pdbx_seq_one_letter_code
_entity_poly.pdbx_strand_id
1 'polypeptide(L)' 'DIEKQMEELQEEQDALEVELTDEKVLADYNLMNEKCMRINEIKELSNELFDEWAELSETLQ' A
#
# COMPACT_ATOMS: atom_id res chain seq x y z
N ASP A 1 -16.45 -1.29 -1.15
CA ASP A 1 -16.12 -2.44 -0.29
C ASP A 1 -14.73 -2.20 0.23
N ILE A 2 -14.60 -1.98 1.54
CA ILE A 2 -13.31 -1.63 2.16
C ILE A 2 -12.35 -2.81 2.08
N GLU A 3 -12.84 -4.03 2.31
CA GLU A 3 -12.07 -5.27 2.16
C GLU A 3 -11.43 -5.39 0.77
N LYS A 4 -12.21 -5.12 -0.28
CA LYS A 4 -11.71 -5.18 -1.66
C LYS A 4 -10.62 -4.12 -1.93
N GLN A 5 -10.77 -2.91 -1.38
CA GLN A 5 -9.75 -1.87 -1.53
C GLN A 5 -8.46 -2.21 -0.78
N MET A 6 -8.57 -2.83 0.39
CA MET A 6 -7.42 -3.31 1.14
C MET A 6 -6.69 -4.45 0.42
N GLU A 7 -7.41 -5.41 -0.18
CA GLU A 7 -6.81 -6.47 -1.01
C GLU A 7 -6.07 -5.89 -2.22
N GLU A 8 -6.68 -4.95 -2.94
CA GLU A 8 -6.06 -4.29 -4.11
C GLU A 8 -4.78 -3.52 -3.72
N LEU A 9 -4.80 -2.81 -2.59
CA LEU A 9 -3.64 -2.09 -2.06
C LEU A 9 -2.52 -3.04 -1.60
N GLN A 10 -2.87 -4.18 -1.00
CA GLN A 10 -1.91 -5.20 -0.59
C GLN A 10 -1.20 -5.82 -1.81
N GLU A 11 -1.95 -6.14 -2.87
CA GLU A 11 -1.37 -6.64 -4.13
C GLU A 11 -0.47 -5.60 -4.80
N GLU A 12 -0.87 -4.32 -4.81
CA GLU A 12 -0.05 -3.21 -5.33
C GLU A 12 1.24 -3.04 -4.53
N GLN A 13 1.17 -3.12 -3.20
CA GLN A 13 2.35 -3.02 -2.33
C GLN A 13 3.33 -4.17 -2.60
N ASP A 14 2.84 -5.41 -2.63
CA ASP A 14 3.69 -6.59 -2.85
C ASP A 14 4.40 -6.53 -4.22
N ALA A 15 3.69 -6.09 -5.26
CA ALA A 15 4.27 -5.89 -6.59
C ALA A 15 5.36 -4.81 -6.59
N LEU A 16 5.12 -3.67 -5.93
CA LEU A 16 6.09 -2.58 -5.81
C LEU A 16 7.33 -3.00 -5.01
N GLU A 17 7.15 -3.76 -3.92
CA GLU A 17 8.26 -4.28 -3.12
C GLU A 17 9.14 -5.24 -3.91
N VAL A 18 8.55 -6.09 -4.77
CA VAL A 18 9.30 -6.95 -5.69
C VAL A 18 10.05 -6.12 -6.74
N GLU A 19 9.39 -5.14 -7.35
CA GLU A 19 10.02 -4.28 -8.36
C GLU A 19 11.17 -3.44 -7.81
N LEU A 20 11.12 -3.06 -6.53
CA LEU A 20 12.23 -2.38 -5.85
C LEU A 20 13.48 -3.25 -5.68
N THR A 21 13.35 -4.57 -5.81
CA THR A 21 14.51 -5.49 -5.81
C THR A 21 15.16 -5.64 -7.19
N ASP A 22 14.55 -5.08 -8.25
CA ASP A 22 15.12 -5.08 -9.59
C ASP A 22 16.33 -4.13 -9.67
N GLU A 23 17.47 -4.63 -10.14
CA GLU A 23 18.72 -3.88 -10.23
C GLU A 23 18.61 -2.61 -11.10
N LYS A 24 17.71 -2.57 -12.08
CA LYS A 24 17.47 -1.39 -12.91
C LYS A 24 16.69 -0.32 -12.17
N VAL A 25 15.77 -0.71 -11.29
CA VAL A 25 15.02 0.19 -10.43
C VAL A 25 15.93 0.76 -9.35
N LEU A 26 16.79 -0.07 -8.76
CA LEU A 26 17.81 0.37 -7.80
C LEU A 26 18.84 1.33 -8.42
N ALA A 27 19.19 1.12 -9.69
CA ALA A 27 20.11 1.99 -10.41
C ALA A 27 19.48 3.34 -10.81
N ASP A 28 18.15 3.44 -10.85
CA ASP A 28 17.42 4.68 -11.12
C ASP A 28 16.83 5.25 -9.83
N TYR A 29 17.57 6.22 -9.25
CA TYR A 29 17.19 6.90 -8.02
C TYR A 29 15.79 7.52 -8.05
N ASN A 30 15.34 8.04 -9.21
CA ASN A 30 14.02 8.67 -9.29
C ASN A 30 12.92 7.61 -9.27
N LEU A 31 13.10 6.50 -9.98
CA LEU A 31 12.15 5.40 -10.02
C LEU A 31 12.06 4.67 -8.68
N MET A 32 13.20 4.44 -8.03
CA MET A 32 13.26 3.90 -6.66
C MET A 32 12.51 4.81 -5.69
N ASN A 33 12.77 6.13 -5.76
CA ASN A 33 12.15 7.09 -4.85
C ASN A 33 10.63 7.19 -5.07
N GLU A 34 10.16 7.23 -6.32
CA GLU A 34 8.73 7.20 -6.64
C GLU A 34 8.03 5.96 -6.08
N LYS A 35 8.61 4.78 -6.26
CA LYS A 35 8.05 3.52 -5.73
C LYS A 35 8.07 3.48 -4.20
N CYS A 36 9.13 3.96 -3.56
CA CYS A 36 9.20 4.10 -2.11
C CYS A 36 8.13 5.07 -1.57
N MET A 37 7.91 6.20 -2.25
CA MET A 37 6.85 7.15 -1.88
C MET A 37 5.48 6.50 -2.01
N ARG A 38 5.23 5.76 -3.11
CA ARG A 38 3.98 5.06 -3.33
C ARG A 38 3.71 3.99 -2.26
N ILE A 39 4.72 3.22 -1.85
CA ILE A 39 4.60 2.25 -0.75
C ILE A 39 4.24 2.94 0.57
N ASN A 40 4.81 4.10 0.87
CA ASN A 40 4.45 4.84 2.07
C ASN A 40 3.00 5.35 2.02
N GLU A 41 2.57 5.88 0.88
CA GLU A 41 1.16 6.27 0.69
C GLU A 41 0.21 5.08 0.87
N ILE A 42 0.54 3.92 0.31
CA ILE A 42 -0.27 2.70 0.48
C ILE A 42 -0.36 2.30 1.95
N LYS A 43 0.74 2.39 2.70
CA LYS A 43 0.75 2.09 4.15
C LYS A 43 -0.12 3.06 4.95
N GLU A 44 -0.07 4.35 4.63
CA GLU A 44 -0.93 5.35 5.28
C GLU A 44 -2.41 5.09 4.96
N LEU A 45 -2.74 4.88 3.69
CA LEU A 45 -4.10 4.55 3.25
C LEU A 45 -4.64 3.24 3.85
N SER A 46 -3.81 2.19 3.92
CA SER A 46 -4.21 0.93 4.55
C SER A 46 -4.49 1.09 6.04
N ASN A 47 -3.71 1.91 6.76
CA ASN A 47 -3.97 2.18 8.17
C ASN A 47 -5.29 2.96 8.35
N GLU A 48 -5.53 3.99 7.52
CA GLU A 48 -6.79 4.75 7.57
C GLU A 48 -8.00 3.87 7.26
N LEU A 49 -7.93 3.03 6.22
CA LEU A 49 -9.00 2.10 5.88
C LEU A 49 -9.23 1.06 6.95
N PHE A 50 -8.17 0.62 7.65
CA PHE A 50 -8.29 -0.30 8.77
C PHE A 50 -8.99 0.35 9.97
N ASP A 51 -8.64 1.61 10.29
CA ASP A 51 -9.30 2.38 11.34
C ASP A 51 -10.78 2.61 11.01
N GLU A 52 -11.11 3.01 9.77
CA GLU A 52 -12.50 3.14 9.31
C GLU A 52 -13.27 1.82 9.38
N TRP A 53 -12.64 0.71 8.99
CA TRP A 53 -13.24 -0.61 9.08
C TRP A 53 -13.49 -1.03 10.54
N ALA A 54 -12.55 -0.75 11.44
CA ALA A 54 -12.70 -1.01 12.87
C ALA A 54 -13.86 -0.20 13.48
N GLU A 55 -13.96 1.10 13.17
CA GLU A 55 -15.06 1.95 13.63
C GLU A 55 -16.42 1.47 13.10
N LEU A 56 -16.50 1.10 11.82
CA LEU A 56 -17.70 0.52 11.21
C LEU A 56 -18.10 -0.80 11.88
N SER A 57 -17.12 -1.65 12.18
CA SER A 57 -17.31 -2.94 12.85
C SER A 57 -17.84 -2.77 14.27
N GLU A 58 -17.30 -1.82 15.04
CA GLU A 58 -17.79 -1.48 16.39
C GLU A 58 -19.19 -0.87 16.37
N THR A 59 -19.53 -0.07 15.34
CA THR A 59 -20.85 0.58 15.22
C THR A 59 -21.95 -0.39 14.79
N LEU A 60 -21.59 -1.50 14.12
CA LEU A 60 -22.51 -2.55 13.68
C LEU A 60 -22.74 -3.65 14.74
N GLN A 61 -22.09 -3.54 15.91
CA GLN A 61 -22.17 -4.49 17.03
C GLN A 61 -23.25 -4.12 18.05
#